data_AF-A0A2G9MJV1-F1
#
_entry.id   AF-A0A2G9MJV1-F1
#
_cell.length_a   1.000
_cell.length_b   1.000
_cell.length_c   1.000
_cell.angle_alpha   90.00
_cell.angle_beta   90.00
_cell.angle_gamma   90.00
#
_symmetry.space_group_name_H-M   'P 1'
#
loop_
_entity.id
_entity.type
_entity.pdbx_description
1 polymer ?
#
loop_
_entity_poly.entity_id
_entity_poly.type
_entity_poly.pdbx_seq_one_letter_code
_entity_poly.pdbx_strand_id
1 'polypeptide(L)'
;MRLKEYEGKEIFKQYGIDVPKGYVVSSADDVKEDSAVLKAQVLEGGRKKNGLILISDNAKEDIKGLLEKCDEVLVEEKLDIEKELYLSLTIDRFEKCVKLLFCKCGGIDIEDMADNVVKIKIETENDVEACEVSSIAKKLYKIMKETDAELVEINPLVYSNGKYIAADSKIIIDDNALFRHPELVKENKMCYAEERAAVCGFNYVELDGDIAVIGNGAGLVMSTLDVLNYYGGKAADFLDVGGGADVKRMEQAMDVVLTGKPKALLINIFGGITRCDEIAQGIVNYKKSKGIEVPMVVRLIGTNEDEGKKILNDNCIASLDSMEDCVKAVVGVVK
;
A
#
# COMPACT_ATOMS: atom_id res chain seq x y z
N MET A 1 0.33 7.03 -1.99
CA MET A 1 -0.74 6.60 -2.92
C MET A 1 -0.12 6.13 -4.23
N ARG A 2 -0.54 4.97 -4.74
CA ARG A 2 -0.06 4.46 -6.04
C ARG A 2 -1.05 4.83 -7.14
N LEU A 3 -0.53 5.19 -8.32
CA LEU A 3 -1.33 5.39 -9.52
C LEU A 3 -1.35 4.12 -10.37
N LYS A 4 -2.47 3.88 -11.06
CA LYS A 4 -2.54 2.89 -12.15
C LYS A 4 -1.65 3.36 -13.31
N GLU A 5 -1.19 2.42 -14.14
CA GLU A 5 -0.27 2.73 -15.24
C GLU A 5 -0.86 3.77 -16.20
N TYR A 6 -2.14 3.64 -16.56
CA TYR A 6 -2.77 4.59 -17.49
C TYR A 6 -2.78 6.03 -16.93
N GLU A 7 -2.94 6.18 -15.61
CA GLU A 7 -2.96 7.49 -14.94
C GLU A 7 -1.57 8.11 -14.94
N GLY A 8 -0.55 7.31 -14.63
CA GLY A 8 0.84 7.73 -14.74
C GLY A 8 1.22 8.12 -16.17
N LYS A 9 0.67 7.42 -17.18
CA LYS A 9 0.84 7.77 -18.59
C LYS A 9 0.14 9.07 -18.99
N GLU A 10 -1.04 9.37 -18.45
CA GLU A 10 -1.67 10.67 -18.67
C GLU A 10 -0.84 11.81 -18.09
N ILE A 11 -0.25 11.62 -16.91
CA ILE A 11 0.72 12.58 -16.34
C ILE A 11 1.93 12.70 -17.28
N PHE A 12 2.52 11.60 -17.75
CA PHE A 12 3.63 11.64 -18.69
C PHE A 12 3.31 12.44 -19.97
N LYS A 13 2.12 12.25 -20.56
CA LYS A 13 1.66 13.02 -21.73
C LYS A 13 1.59 14.52 -21.45
N GLN A 14 1.08 14.94 -20.29
CA GLN A 14 0.99 16.36 -19.90
C GLN A 14 2.36 17.05 -19.86
N TYR A 15 3.42 16.30 -19.55
CA TYR A 15 4.80 16.79 -19.51
C TYR A 15 5.56 16.55 -20.83
N GLY A 16 4.86 16.08 -21.87
CA GLY A 16 5.41 15.82 -23.19
C GLY A 16 6.37 14.63 -23.22
N ILE A 17 6.15 13.63 -22.39
CA ILE A 17 6.79 12.31 -22.52
C ILE A 17 5.89 11.46 -23.41
N ASP A 18 6.46 10.91 -24.48
CA ASP A 18 5.72 10.05 -25.39
C ASP A 18 5.35 8.73 -24.70
N VAL A 19 4.10 8.31 -24.87
CA VAL A 19 3.57 7.02 -24.42
C VAL A 19 2.81 6.35 -25.57
N PRO A 20 2.57 5.03 -25.52
CA PRO A 20 1.79 4.34 -26.55
C PRO A 20 0.37 4.90 -26.64
N LYS A 21 -0.19 4.91 -27.85
CA LYS A 21 -1.63 5.12 -28.00
C LYS A 21 -2.37 3.95 -27.37
N GLY A 22 -3.36 4.28 -26.55
CA GLY A 22 -4.17 3.29 -25.88
C GLY A 22 -5.36 3.92 -25.18
N TYR A 23 -6.21 3.04 -24.65
CA TYR A 23 -7.40 3.40 -23.89
C TYR A 23 -7.72 2.29 -22.89
N VAL A 24 -8.46 2.64 -21.84
CA VAL A 24 -8.88 1.70 -20.80
C VAL A 24 -10.26 1.16 -21.14
N VAL A 25 -10.46 -0.13 -20.89
CA VAL A 25 -11.76 -0.80 -21.01
C VAL A 25 -12.07 -1.61 -19.75
N SER A 26 -13.36 -1.76 -19.46
CA SER A 26 -13.88 -2.64 -18.41
C SER A 26 -14.72 -3.79 -18.98
N SER A 27 -14.86 -3.86 -20.31
CA SER A 27 -15.57 -4.93 -21.02
C SER A 27 -14.78 -5.34 -22.27
N ALA A 28 -14.84 -6.63 -22.59
CA ALA A 28 -14.24 -7.16 -23.82
C ALA A 28 -14.88 -6.55 -25.09
N ASP A 29 -16.15 -6.15 -25.02
CA ASP A 29 -16.88 -5.57 -26.15
C ASP A 29 -16.38 -4.18 -26.55
N ASP A 30 -15.71 -3.47 -25.64
CA ASP A 30 -15.18 -2.13 -25.88
C ASP A 30 -13.83 -2.14 -26.61
N VAL A 31 -13.24 -3.33 -26.81
CA VAL A 31 -11.97 -3.51 -27.53
C VAL A 31 -12.20 -3.36 -29.04
N LYS A 32 -11.45 -2.43 -29.64
CA LYS A 32 -11.59 -2.02 -31.04
C LYS A 32 -10.58 -2.72 -31.95
N GLU A 33 -9.39 -3.02 -31.44
CA GLU A 33 -8.29 -3.61 -32.19
C GLU A 33 -8.26 -5.13 -32.03
N ASP A 34 -7.93 -5.83 -33.12
CA ASP A 34 -7.70 -7.29 -33.06
C ASP A 34 -6.31 -7.62 -32.49
N SER A 35 -5.31 -6.74 -32.66
CA SER A 35 -3.93 -6.95 -32.20
C SER A 35 -3.48 -5.77 -31.33
N ALA A 36 -3.14 -6.03 -30.08
CA ALA A 36 -2.82 -5.02 -29.08
C ALA A 36 -1.94 -5.57 -27.95
N VAL A 37 -1.41 -4.69 -27.11
CA VAL A 37 -0.87 -5.03 -25.80
C VAL A 37 -1.95 -4.79 -24.76
N LEU A 38 -2.30 -5.83 -24.01
CA LEU A 38 -3.32 -5.80 -22.96
C LEU A 38 -2.64 -5.80 -21.60
N LYS A 39 -2.95 -4.82 -20.75
CA LYS A 39 -2.31 -4.66 -19.44
C LYS A 39 -3.34 -4.47 -18.34
N ALA A 40 -3.41 -5.42 -17.42
CA ALA A 40 -4.27 -5.29 -16.24
C ALA A 40 -3.89 -4.03 -15.43
N GLN A 41 -4.88 -3.25 -15.04
CA GLN A 41 -4.71 -2.03 -14.26
C GLN A 41 -4.85 -2.32 -12.77
N VAL A 42 -3.81 -2.95 -12.23
CA VAL A 42 -3.65 -3.29 -10.81
C VAL A 42 -2.51 -2.46 -10.19
N LEU A 43 -2.52 -2.27 -8.87
CA LEU A 43 -1.55 -1.41 -8.17
C LEU A 43 -0.26 -2.16 -7.77
N GLU A 44 -0.26 -3.48 -7.92
CA GLU A 44 0.85 -4.37 -7.64
C GLU A 44 1.88 -4.39 -8.78
N GLY A 45 3.15 -4.53 -8.42
CA GLY A 45 4.23 -4.75 -9.37
C GLY A 45 4.24 -6.18 -9.93
N GLY A 46 5.19 -6.48 -10.83
CA GLY A 46 5.41 -7.84 -11.32
C GLY A 46 4.35 -8.37 -12.29
N ARG A 47 3.52 -7.48 -12.87
CA ARG A 47 2.42 -7.84 -13.79
C ARG A 47 2.84 -8.79 -14.91
N LYS A 48 4.01 -8.57 -15.52
CA LYS A 48 4.57 -9.46 -16.56
C LYS A 48 4.83 -10.88 -16.03
N LYS A 49 5.43 -11.02 -14.83
CA LYS A 49 5.69 -12.32 -14.19
C LYS A 49 4.39 -13.04 -13.83
N ASN A 50 3.33 -12.28 -13.47
CA ASN A 50 2.02 -12.81 -13.10
C ASN A 50 1.05 -13.03 -14.28
N GLY A 51 1.51 -12.87 -15.53
CA GLY A 51 0.67 -13.05 -16.71
C GLY A 51 -0.44 -12.00 -16.86
N LEU A 52 -0.22 -10.81 -16.32
CA LEU A 52 -1.16 -9.67 -16.37
C LEU A 52 -0.83 -8.66 -17.48
N ILE A 53 0.18 -8.96 -18.30
CA ILE A 53 0.53 -8.22 -19.51
C ILE A 53 0.59 -9.24 -20.65
N LEU A 54 -0.23 -9.03 -21.68
CA LEU A 54 -0.34 -9.91 -22.84
C LEU A 54 -0.08 -9.12 -24.12
N ILE A 55 0.77 -9.65 -25.00
CA ILE A 55 0.89 -9.16 -26.38
C ILE A 55 -0.02 -10.08 -27.21
N SER A 56 -1.15 -9.56 -27.65
CA SER A 56 -2.22 -10.35 -28.27
C SER A 56 -2.38 -10.04 -29.76
N ASP A 57 -2.64 -11.06 -30.56
CA ASP A 57 -3.13 -10.93 -31.95
C ASP A 57 -4.63 -11.23 -32.08
N ASN A 58 -5.31 -11.49 -30.95
CA ASN A 58 -6.75 -11.64 -30.83
C ASN A 58 -7.25 -11.01 -29.53
N ALA A 59 -7.10 -9.69 -29.44
CA ALA A 59 -7.21 -8.93 -28.20
C ALA A 59 -8.60 -9.05 -27.55
N LYS A 60 -9.67 -9.15 -28.37
CA LYS A 60 -11.06 -9.33 -27.90
C LYS A 60 -11.28 -10.64 -27.15
N GLU A 61 -10.55 -11.70 -27.50
CA GLU A 61 -10.67 -12.97 -26.80
C GLU A 61 -9.75 -13.01 -25.58
N ASP A 62 -8.48 -12.62 -25.76
CA ASP A 62 -7.46 -12.73 -24.72
C ASP A 62 -7.75 -11.83 -23.50
N ILE A 63 -8.42 -10.70 -23.72
CA ILE A 63 -8.78 -9.77 -22.64
C ILE A 63 -9.74 -10.37 -21.61
N LYS A 64 -10.57 -11.35 -21.99
CA LYS A 64 -11.56 -11.97 -21.09
C LYS A 64 -10.88 -12.57 -19.86
N GLY A 65 -9.76 -13.27 -20.05
CA GLY A 65 -8.99 -13.85 -18.95
C GLY A 65 -8.30 -12.82 -18.04
N LEU A 66 -8.07 -11.59 -18.53
CA LEU A 66 -7.59 -10.48 -17.69
C LEU A 66 -8.74 -9.84 -16.91
N LEU A 67 -9.91 -9.67 -17.52
CA LEU A 67 -11.10 -9.11 -16.87
C LEU A 67 -11.68 -10.01 -15.76
N GLU A 68 -11.36 -11.30 -15.76
CA GLU A 68 -11.63 -12.18 -14.61
C GLU A 68 -10.75 -11.87 -13.38
N LYS A 69 -9.62 -11.18 -13.58
CA LYS A 69 -8.61 -10.89 -12.55
C LYS A 69 -8.55 -9.41 -12.15
N CYS A 70 -9.12 -8.51 -12.94
CA CYS A 70 -9.10 -7.08 -12.69
C CYS A 70 -10.32 -6.38 -13.32
N ASP A 71 -10.70 -5.24 -12.74
CA ASP A 71 -11.86 -4.47 -13.19
C ASP A 71 -11.59 -3.65 -14.48
N GLU A 72 -10.32 -3.38 -14.78
CA GLU A 72 -9.90 -2.49 -15.87
C GLU A 72 -8.63 -3.00 -16.56
N VAL A 73 -8.62 -2.92 -17.90
CA VAL A 73 -7.48 -3.29 -18.74
C VAL A 73 -7.12 -2.11 -19.65
N LEU A 74 -5.85 -1.76 -19.70
CA LEU A 74 -5.29 -0.82 -20.67
C LEU A 74 -4.94 -1.57 -21.95
N VAL A 75 -5.56 -1.15 -23.06
CA VAL A 75 -5.32 -1.65 -24.41
C VAL A 75 -4.43 -0.66 -25.14
N GLU A 76 -3.25 -1.09 -25.59
CA GLU A 76 -2.27 -0.24 -26.26
C GLU A 76 -1.81 -0.78 -27.61
N GLU A 77 -1.35 0.12 -28.47
CA GLU A 77 -0.67 -0.26 -29.70
C GLU A 77 0.62 -1.06 -29.42
N LYS A 78 0.94 -1.99 -30.32
CA LYS A 78 2.24 -2.69 -30.29
C LYS A 78 3.33 -1.74 -30.76
N LEU A 79 4.45 -1.74 -30.04
CA LEU A 79 5.64 -0.98 -30.40
C LEU A 79 6.65 -1.89 -31.09
N ASP A 80 7.37 -1.35 -32.08
CA ASP A 80 8.54 -2.01 -32.66
C ASP A 80 9.78 -1.68 -31.80
N ILE A 81 10.12 -2.57 -30.87
CA ILE A 81 11.08 -2.28 -29.80
C ILE A 81 12.50 -2.60 -30.29
N GLU A 82 13.33 -1.57 -30.43
CA GLU A 82 14.74 -1.73 -30.77
C GLU A 82 15.63 -1.88 -29.52
N LYS A 83 15.27 -1.17 -28.44
CA LYS A 83 16.00 -1.15 -27.16
C LYS A 83 15.06 -0.90 -26.00
N GLU A 84 15.40 -1.45 -24.83
CA GLU A 84 14.70 -1.20 -23.57
C GLU A 84 15.68 -0.66 -22.53
N LEU A 85 15.36 0.48 -21.93
CA LEU A 85 16.10 1.12 -20.85
C LEU A 85 15.26 1.15 -19.57
N TYR A 86 15.92 1.32 -18.44
CA TYR A 86 15.30 1.59 -17.16
C TYR A 86 15.60 3.03 -16.74
N LEU A 87 14.59 3.78 -16.31
CA LEU A 87 14.76 5.14 -15.81
C LEU A 87 13.81 5.40 -14.65
N SER A 88 14.35 5.81 -13.50
CA SER A 88 13.53 6.06 -12.30
C SER A 88 14.11 7.18 -11.45
N LEU A 89 13.23 7.93 -10.80
CA LEU A 89 13.58 8.87 -9.74
C LEU A 89 12.89 8.44 -8.44
N THR A 90 13.65 8.39 -7.36
CA THR A 90 13.16 7.99 -6.04
C THR A 90 13.82 8.81 -4.94
N ILE A 91 13.24 8.82 -3.74
CA ILE A 91 13.83 9.47 -2.56
C ILE A 91 14.82 8.51 -1.89
N ASP A 92 16.10 8.89 -1.85
CA ASP A 92 17.08 8.21 -1.02
C ASP A 92 16.99 8.75 0.40
N ARG A 93 16.51 7.90 1.32
CA ARG A 93 16.32 8.24 2.73
C ARG A 93 17.64 8.35 3.51
N PHE A 94 18.72 7.71 3.06
CA PHE A 94 20.03 7.76 3.72
C PHE A 94 20.77 9.05 3.37
N GLU A 95 20.80 9.39 2.08
CA GLU A 95 21.44 10.61 1.58
C GLU A 95 20.53 11.85 1.59
N LYS A 96 19.24 11.65 1.90
CA LYS A 96 18.21 12.71 2.01
C LYS A 96 18.10 13.54 0.74
N CYS A 97 18.08 12.87 -0.41
CA CYS A 97 18.02 13.51 -1.72
C CYS A 97 17.15 12.72 -2.69
N VAL A 98 16.88 13.30 -3.85
CA VAL A 98 16.33 12.53 -4.97
C VAL A 98 17.48 11.79 -5.64
N LYS A 99 17.29 10.51 -5.98
CA LYS A 99 18.23 9.73 -6.77
C LYS A 99 17.62 9.35 -8.11
N LEU A 100 18.36 9.61 -9.18
CA LEU A 100 18.13 9.07 -10.50
C LEU A 100 18.78 7.69 -10.59
N LEU A 101 18.00 6.71 -11.02
CA LEU A 101 18.42 5.35 -11.29
C LEU A 101 18.28 5.09 -12.79
N PHE A 102 19.35 4.58 -13.41
CA PHE A 102 19.39 4.31 -14.85
C PHE A 102 20.07 2.97 -15.15
N CYS A 103 19.45 2.12 -15.98
CA CYS A 103 20.12 0.97 -16.60
C CYS A 103 19.90 0.99 -18.11
N LYS A 104 20.90 0.50 -18.86
CA LYS A 104 20.75 0.14 -20.28
C LYS A 104 19.92 -1.12 -20.52
N CYS A 105 19.40 -1.70 -19.46
CA CYS A 105 18.65 -2.93 -19.38
C CYS A 105 17.27 -2.64 -18.78
N GLY A 106 16.25 -2.44 -19.62
CA GLY A 106 14.86 -2.24 -19.21
C GLY A 106 14.03 -3.52 -19.26
N GLY A 107 12.79 -3.46 -18.76
CA GLY A 107 11.80 -4.53 -18.89
C GLY A 107 12.05 -5.73 -17.97
N ILE A 108 12.96 -5.56 -17.01
CA ILE A 108 13.41 -6.55 -16.04
C ILE A 108 13.23 -6.03 -14.62
N ASP A 109 13.34 -6.96 -13.67
CA ASP A 109 13.35 -6.63 -12.25
C ASP A 109 14.69 -5.98 -11.89
N ILE A 110 14.64 -4.72 -11.48
CA ILE A 110 15.87 -3.94 -11.26
C ILE A 110 16.60 -4.36 -9.98
N GLU A 111 15.87 -4.99 -9.04
CA GLU A 111 16.43 -5.53 -7.79
C GLU A 111 17.44 -6.65 -8.08
N ASP A 112 17.16 -7.48 -9.09
CA ASP A 112 18.04 -8.56 -9.55
C ASP A 112 19.30 -8.05 -10.28
N MET A 113 19.33 -6.77 -10.69
CA MET A 113 20.38 -6.16 -11.49
C MET A 113 20.94 -4.88 -10.84
N ALA A 114 20.84 -4.76 -9.53
CA ALA A 114 21.19 -3.54 -8.79
C ALA A 114 22.62 -3.04 -9.06
N ASP A 115 23.57 -3.95 -9.35
CA ASP A 115 24.96 -3.63 -9.68
C ASP A 115 25.13 -2.96 -11.06
N ASN A 116 24.19 -3.17 -11.96
CA ASN A 116 24.19 -2.58 -13.31
C ASN A 116 23.48 -1.22 -13.37
N VAL A 117 22.93 -0.76 -12.24
CA VAL A 117 22.19 0.50 -12.14
C VAL A 117 23.15 1.63 -11.83
N VAL A 118 23.22 2.60 -12.72
CA VAL A 118 23.87 3.88 -12.46
C VAL A 118 22.96 4.69 -11.54
N LYS A 119 23.53 5.17 -10.43
CA LYS A 119 22.82 5.96 -9.41
C LYS A 119 23.43 7.35 -9.36
N ILE A 120 22.61 8.38 -9.55
CA ILE A 120 23.04 9.77 -9.58
C ILE A 120 22.22 10.53 -8.55
N LYS A 121 22.90 11.24 -7.65
CA LYS A 121 22.26 12.16 -6.71
C LYS A 121 21.77 13.40 -7.46
N ILE A 122 20.52 13.76 -7.28
CA ILE A 122 19.85 14.90 -7.92
C ILE A 122 19.38 15.87 -6.84
N GLU A 123 19.90 17.09 -6.85
CA GLU A 123 19.41 18.19 -6.02
C GLU A 123 18.56 19.14 -6.85
N THR A 124 18.94 19.35 -8.11
CA THR A 124 18.26 20.21 -9.08
C THR A 124 18.12 19.52 -10.43
N GLU A 125 17.22 20.02 -11.28
CA GLU A 125 17.05 19.51 -12.66
C GLU A 125 18.33 19.58 -13.50
N ASN A 126 19.27 20.49 -13.18
CA ASN A 126 20.53 20.63 -13.88
C ASN A 126 21.50 19.46 -13.64
N ASP A 127 21.30 18.66 -12.58
CA ASP A 127 22.18 17.53 -12.26
C ASP A 127 21.97 16.32 -13.20
N VAL A 128 20.97 16.39 -14.08
CA VAL A 128 20.48 15.28 -14.92
C VAL A 128 21.22 15.18 -16.26
N GLU A 129 22.22 16.02 -16.52
CA GLU A 129 22.77 16.25 -17.86
C GLU A 129 23.60 15.12 -18.48
N ALA A 130 24.00 14.12 -17.69
CA ALA A 130 24.96 13.10 -18.10
C ALA A 130 24.36 11.80 -18.68
N CYS A 131 23.04 11.74 -18.98
CA CYS A 131 22.43 10.52 -19.54
C CYS A 131 21.86 10.70 -20.96
N GLU A 132 21.83 9.60 -21.72
CA GLU A 132 21.33 9.55 -23.10
C GLU A 132 19.87 10.02 -23.22
N VAL A 133 19.12 9.91 -22.13
CA VAL A 133 17.70 10.25 -21.99
C VAL A 133 17.49 11.43 -21.03
N SER A 134 18.46 12.34 -20.95
CA SER A 134 18.47 13.46 -19.99
C SER A 134 17.23 14.35 -20.06
N SER A 135 16.71 14.62 -21.25
CA SER A 135 15.48 15.41 -21.43
C SER A 135 14.25 14.74 -20.79
N ILE A 136 14.16 13.41 -20.83
CA ILE A 136 13.08 12.64 -20.19
C ILE A 136 13.29 12.63 -18.68
N ALA A 137 14.51 12.37 -18.22
CA ALA A 137 14.84 12.37 -16.80
C ALA A 137 14.56 13.73 -16.12
N LYS A 138 14.84 14.84 -16.82
CA LYS A 138 14.49 16.20 -16.39
C LYS A 138 12.97 16.39 -16.22
N LYS A 139 12.18 15.88 -17.18
CA LYS A 139 10.71 15.86 -17.09
C LYS A 139 10.21 14.99 -15.93
N LEU A 140 10.80 13.81 -15.69
CA LEU A 140 10.45 12.98 -14.53
C LEU A 140 10.72 13.71 -13.22
N TYR A 141 11.84 14.45 -13.12
CA TYR A 141 12.15 15.23 -11.93
C TYR A 141 11.12 16.34 -11.72
N LYS A 142 10.72 17.02 -12.79
CA LYS A 142 9.66 18.03 -12.74
C LYS A 142 8.33 17.43 -12.26
N ILE A 143 7.92 16.28 -12.80
CA ILE A 143 6.74 15.53 -12.34
C ILE A 143 6.86 15.24 -10.85
N MET A 144 7.98 14.63 -10.43
CA MET A 144 8.21 14.26 -9.04
C MET A 144 8.06 15.44 -8.08
N LYS A 145 8.57 16.61 -8.47
CA LYS A 145 8.45 17.85 -7.69
C LYS A 145 7.04 18.44 -7.69
N GLU A 146 6.39 18.49 -8.84
CA GLU A 146 5.07 19.14 -8.98
C GLU A 146 3.93 18.27 -8.43
N THR A 147 4.08 16.95 -8.40
CA THR A 147 3.08 16.02 -7.85
C THR A 147 3.44 15.48 -6.46
N ASP A 148 4.55 15.92 -5.85
CA ASP A 148 5.10 15.34 -4.61
C ASP A 148 5.22 13.80 -4.65
N ALA A 149 5.75 13.27 -5.76
CA ALA A 149 5.96 11.85 -5.89
C ALA A 149 7.19 11.38 -5.08
N GLU A 150 7.05 10.23 -4.41
CA GLU A 150 8.16 9.51 -3.81
C GLU A 150 8.90 8.64 -4.85
N LEU A 151 8.20 8.23 -5.91
CA LEU A 151 8.73 7.44 -7.01
C LEU A 151 8.10 7.88 -8.33
N VAL A 152 8.92 8.10 -9.35
CA VAL A 152 8.50 8.23 -10.76
C VAL A 152 9.39 7.34 -11.61
N GLU A 153 8.83 6.27 -12.16
CA GLU A 153 9.56 5.22 -12.86
C GLU A 153 8.97 4.93 -14.24
N ILE A 154 9.88 4.72 -15.20
CA ILE A 154 9.61 4.17 -16.52
C ILE A 154 10.39 2.85 -16.66
N ASN A 155 9.67 1.73 -16.70
CA ASN A 155 10.27 0.40 -16.87
C ASN A 155 9.40 -0.53 -17.74
N PRO A 156 9.65 -0.67 -19.05
CA PRO A 156 10.77 -0.11 -19.81
C PRO A 156 10.51 1.28 -20.42
N LEU A 157 11.58 2.05 -20.56
CA LEU A 157 11.67 3.16 -21.51
C LEU A 157 12.18 2.57 -22.83
N VAL A 158 11.33 2.50 -23.85
CA VAL A 158 11.65 1.82 -25.11
C VAL A 158 12.12 2.81 -26.16
N TYR A 159 13.06 2.39 -27.01
CA TYR A 159 13.39 3.07 -28.25
C TYR A 159 12.66 2.37 -29.40
N SER A 160 11.83 3.12 -30.12
CA SER A 160 11.01 2.61 -31.22
C SER A 160 10.85 3.69 -32.28
N ASN A 161 11.08 3.35 -33.55
CA ASN A 161 10.89 4.26 -34.68
C ASN A 161 11.63 5.60 -34.52
N GLY A 162 12.87 5.56 -34.03
CA GLY A 162 13.72 6.74 -33.90
C GLY A 162 13.43 7.63 -32.68
N LYS A 163 12.59 7.21 -31.74
CA LYS A 163 12.27 7.99 -30.53
C LYS A 163 12.09 7.12 -29.27
N TYR A 164 12.24 7.76 -28.11
CA TYR A 164 12.01 7.13 -26.81
C TYR A 164 10.55 7.27 -26.38
N ILE A 165 9.95 6.16 -25.95
CA ILE A 165 8.55 6.04 -25.54
C ILE A 165 8.50 5.36 -24.16
N ALA A 166 7.76 5.93 -23.21
CA ALA A 166 7.53 5.31 -21.92
C ALA A 166 6.48 4.19 -22.06
N ALA A 167 6.94 2.96 -22.26
CA ALA A 167 6.07 1.82 -22.47
C ALA A 167 5.35 1.39 -21.18
N ASP A 168 5.89 1.70 -20.02
CA ASP A 168 5.23 1.51 -18.71
C ASP A 168 5.40 2.78 -17.86
N SER A 169 4.55 2.94 -16.85
CA SER A 169 4.59 4.02 -15.88
C SER A 169 4.29 3.49 -14.49
N LYS A 170 5.12 3.85 -13.52
CA LYS A 170 4.86 3.63 -12.11
C LYS A 170 5.14 4.91 -11.34
N ILE A 171 4.09 5.48 -10.75
CA ILE A 171 4.16 6.70 -9.94
C ILE A 171 3.58 6.41 -8.57
N ILE A 172 4.31 6.82 -7.53
CA ILE A 172 3.87 6.75 -6.15
C ILE A 172 3.93 8.16 -5.57
N ILE A 173 2.79 8.67 -5.15
CA ILE A 173 2.60 9.99 -4.53
C ILE A 173 2.76 9.88 -3.01
N ASP A 174 3.40 10.87 -2.38
CA ASP A 174 3.42 10.97 -0.92
C ASP A 174 2.00 11.22 -0.38
N ASP A 175 1.50 10.30 0.45
CA ASP A 175 0.18 10.41 1.05
C ASP A 175 0.01 11.69 1.87
N ASN A 176 1.09 12.19 2.48
CA ASN A 176 1.07 13.43 3.26
C ASN A 176 0.89 14.68 2.40
N ALA A 177 1.09 14.59 1.08
CA ALA A 177 0.93 15.70 0.16
C ALA A 177 -0.45 15.71 -0.54
N LEU A 178 -1.26 14.66 -0.41
CA LEU A 178 -2.52 14.53 -1.14
C LEU A 178 -3.51 15.68 -0.88
N PHE A 179 -3.46 16.29 0.30
CA PHE A 179 -4.34 17.44 0.63
C PHE A 179 -4.17 18.64 -0.32
N ARG A 180 -3.03 18.76 -1.00
CA ARG A 180 -2.74 19.81 -1.98
C ARG A 180 -2.79 19.33 -3.44
N HIS A 181 -3.14 18.06 -3.67
CA HIS A 181 -3.29 17.44 -4.99
C HIS A 181 -4.66 16.76 -5.15
N PRO A 182 -5.78 17.51 -4.99
CA PRO A 182 -7.13 16.93 -5.05
C PRO A 182 -7.45 16.24 -6.38
N GLU A 183 -6.81 16.64 -7.47
CA GLU A 183 -6.94 16.02 -8.80
C GLU A 183 -6.29 14.63 -8.89
N LEU A 184 -5.36 14.32 -7.99
CA LEU A 184 -4.72 13.00 -7.91
C LEU A 184 -5.47 12.05 -6.98
N VAL A 185 -6.23 12.59 -6.01
CA VAL A 185 -7.01 11.77 -5.08
C VAL A 185 -8.13 11.08 -5.85
N LYS A 186 -8.03 9.76 -5.98
CA LYS A 186 -9.05 8.92 -6.60
C LYS A 186 -9.64 7.96 -5.60
N GLU A 187 -10.87 7.53 -5.88
CA GLU A 187 -11.53 6.45 -5.16
C GLU A 187 -10.79 5.14 -5.46
N ASN A 188 -9.83 4.79 -4.60
CA ASN A 188 -9.31 3.44 -4.57
C ASN A 188 -10.37 2.54 -3.93
N LYS A 189 -10.68 1.43 -4.58
CA LYS A 189 -11.55 0.40 -4.04
C LYS A 189 -10.79 -0.29 -2.89
N MET A 190 -11.00 0.22 -1.69
CA MET A 190 -10.44 -0.34 -0.47
C MET A 190 -11.40 -1.41 0.06
N CYS A 191 -10.93 -2.31 0.93
CA CYS A 191 -11.86 -3.17 1.64
C CYS A 191 -12.69 -2.33 2.63
N TYR A 192 -13.87 -2.82 3.02
CA TYR A 192 -14.74 -2.08 3.95
C TYR A 192 -14.04 -1.71 5.27
N ALA A 193 -13.12 -2.56 5.74
CA ALA A 193 -12.34 -2.31 6.95
C ALA A 193 -11.36 -1.14 6.78
N GLU A 194 -10.63 -1.12 5.68
CA GLU A 194 -9.70 -0.06 5.31
C GLU A 194 -10.40 1.30 5.13
N GLU A 195 -11.53 1.33 4.43
CA GLU A 195 -12.34 2.56 4.27
C GLU A 195 -12.79 3.10 5.64
N ARG A 196 -13.32 2.21 6.49
CA ARG A 196 -13.80 2.58 7.82
C ARG A 196 -12.65 3.06 8.71
N ALA A 197 -11.48 2.42 8.63
CA ALA A 197 -10.28 2.83 9.33
C ALA A 197 -9.83 4.23 8.89
N ALA A 198 -9.79 4.50 7.58
CA ALA A 198 -9.41 5.79 7.03
C ALA A 198 -10.35 6.92 7.52
N VAL A 199 -11.67 6.68 7.52
CA VAL A 199 -12.67 7.64 8.05
C VAL A 199 -12.45 7.92 9.54
N CYS A 200 -11.99 6.93 10.31
CA CYS A 200 -11.67 7.10 11.72
C CYS A 200 -10.26 7.70 11.96
N GLY A 201 -9.48 7.90 10.91
CA GLY A 201 -8.09 8.35 10.99
C GLY A 201 -7.19 7.33 11.67
N PHE A 202 -7.36 6.05 11.36
CA PHE A 202 -6.49 4.95 11.78
C PHE A 202 -5.57 4.54 10.64
N ASN A 203 -4.40 3.99 10.99
CA ASN A 203 -3.60 3.25 10.02
C ASN A 203 -3.97 1.78 10.12
N TYR A 204 -4.54 1.22 9.06
CA TYR A 204 -5.00 -0.17 9.00
C TYR A 204 -4.41 -0.88 7.79
N VAL A 205 -4.02 -2.14 7.96
CA VAL A 205 -3.64 -3.05 6.88
C VAL A 205 -4.22 -4.42 7.17
N GLU A 206 -4.94 -5.00 6.22
CA GLU A 206 -5.47 -6.37 6.33
C GLU A 206 -4.37 -7.40 6.08
N LEU A 207 -4.36 -8.48 6.87
CA LEU A 207 -3.37 -9.56 6.81
C LEU A 207 -4.05 -10.94 6.79
N ASP A 208 -3.34 -11.96 6.33
CA ASP A 208 -3.84 -13.34 6.25
C ASP A 208 -3.64 -14.11 7.57
N GLY A 209 -4.42 -13.75 8.58
CA GLY A 209 -4.39 -14.39 9.89
C GLY A 209 -5.71 -14.39 10.64
N ASP A 210 -5.67 -14.89 11.87
CA ASP A 210 -6.87 -15.21 12.66
C ASP A 210 -7.01 -14.34 13.92
N ILE A 211 -5.95 -13.60 14.30
CA ILE A 211 -5.90 -12.82 15.54
C ILE A 211 -5.86 -11.34 15.19
N ALA A 212 -6.92 -10.61 15.49
CA ALA A 212 -6.96 -9.18 15.26
C ALA A 212 -6.13 -8.41 16.29
N VAL A 213 -5.46 -7.33 15.89
CA VAL A 213 -4.53 -6.59 16.76
C VAL A 213 -4.85 -5.12 16.80
N ILE A 214 -5.29 -4.62 17.96
CA ILE A 214 -5.47 -3.18 18.19
C ILE A 214 -4.30 -2.67 19.03
N GLY A 215 -3.55 -1.69 18.54
CA GLY A 215 -2.51 -1.02 19.32
C GLY A 215 -2.44 0.48 19.05
N ASN A 216 -1.69 1.20 19.88
CA ASN A 216 -1.43 2.62 19.71
C ASN A 216 0.06 2.90 19.44
N GLY A 217 0.33 3.52 18.30
CA GLY A 217 1.65 3.74 17.74
C GLY A 217 2.12 2.57 16.87
N ALA A 218 2.46 2.88 15.62
CA ALA A 218 2.91 1.89 14.63
C ALA A 218 4.04 0.98 15.12
N GLY A 219 5.01 1.52 15.87
CA GLY A 219 6.11 0.74 16.44
C GLY A 219 5.64 -0.34 17.42
N LEU A 220 4.69 0.00 18.31
CA LEU A 220 4.13 -0.94 19.28
C LEU A 220 3.32 -2.03 18.57
N VAL A 221 2.53 -1.65 17.57
CA VAL A 221 1.70 -2.59 16.81
C VAL A 221 2.61 -3.57 16.06
N MET A 222 3.63 -3.08 15.33
CA MET A 222 4.60 -3.94 14.63
C MET A 222 5.29 -4.92 15.59
N SER A 223 5.81 -4.43 16.73
CA SER A 223 6.41 -5.32 17.74
C SER A 223 5.42 -6.35 18.29
N THR A 224 4.14 -5.99 18.41
CA THR A 224 3.08 -6.92 18.82
C THR A 224 2.90 -8.03 17.79
N LEU A 225 2.89 -7.68 16.49
CA LEU A 225 2.81 -8.66 15.40
C LEU A 225 4.04 -9.57 15.38
N ASP A 226 5.23 -9.03 15.62
CA ASP A 226 6.47 -9.79 15.68
C ASP A 226 6.46 -10.83 16.82
N VAL A 227 6.06 -10.41 18.02
CA VAL A 227 5.95 -11.32 19.17
C VAL A 227 4.84 -12.35 18.93
N LEU A 228 3.72 -11.94 18.34
CA LEU A 228 2.63 -12.85 17.97
C LEU A 228 3.12 -13.95 17.00
N ASN A 229 3.82 -13.56 15.94
CA ASN A 229 4.42 -14.47 14.97
C ASN A 229 5.47 -15.38 15.60
N TYR A 230 6.32 -14.85 16.50
CA TYR A 230 7.33 -15.63 17.23
C TYR A 230 6.72 -16.79 18.04
N TYR A 231 5.55 -16.59 18.66
CA TYR A 231 4.82 -17.63 19.38
C TYR A 231 3.87 -18.46 18.49
N GLY A 232 3.94 -18.29 17.17
CA GLY A 232 3.18 -19.05 16.18
C GLY A 232 1.72 -18.60 16.01
N GLY A 233 1.37 -17.40 16.46
CA GLY A 233 0.11 -16.75 16.11
C GLY A 233 0.19 -16.11 14.72
N LYS A 234 -0.96 -15.86 14.10
CA LYS A 234 -1.07 -15.14 12.83
C LYS A 234 -1.97 -13.93 13.00
N ALA A 235 -1.41 -12.74 12.77
CA ALA A 235 -2.16 -11.49 12.81
C ALA A 235 -3.12 -11.41 11.63
N ALA A 236 -4.38 -11.06 11.90
CA ALA A 236 -5.41 -10.78 10.90
C ALA A 236 -5.30 -9.35 10.35
N ASP A 237 -4.65 -8.47 11.09
CA ASP A 237 -4.51 -7.07 10.71
C ASP A 237 -3.30 -6.41 11.39
N PHE A 238 -2.96 -5.24 10.88
CA PHE A 238 -2.25 -4.19 11.57
C PHE A 238 -3.25 -3.06 11.80
N LEU A 239 -3.56 -2.69 13.05
CA LEU A 239 -4.33 -1.49 13.36
C LEU A 239 -3.63 -0.60 14.39
N ASP A 240 -3.20 0.59 13.95
CA ASP A 240 -2.70 1.67 14.80
C ASP A 240 -3.78 2.75 14.99
N VAL A 241 -4.25 2.89 16.22
CA VAL A 241 -5.26 3.89 16.60
C VAL A 241 -4.67 5.28 16.92
N GLY A 242 -3.35 5.43 16.90
CA GLY A 242 -2.64 6.68 17.22
C GLY A 242 -2.54 6.99 18.72
N GLY A 243 -1.92 8.12 19.07
CA GLY A 243 -1.51 8.44 20.45
C GLY A 243 -2.62 8.70 21.48
N GLY A 244 -3.89 8.74 21.07
CA GLY A 244 -5.04 8.87 21.96
C GLY A 244 -6.03 7.74 21.67
N ALA A 245 -6.41 6.98 22.70
CA ALA A 245 -7.31 5.84 22.59
C ALA A 245 -8.54 6.06 23.50
N ASP A 246 -9.28 7.14 23.29
CA ASP A 246 -10.50 7.37 24.07
C ASP A 246 -11.55 6.27 23.84
N VAL A 247 -12.60 6.26 24.67
CA VAL A 247 -13.69 5.27 24.64
C VAL A 247 -14.26 5.10 23.22
N LYS A 248 -14.61 6.21 22.57
CA LYS A 248 -15.26 6.19 21.25
C LYS A 248 -14.32 5.66 20.18
N ARG A 249 -13.04 6.07 20.25
CA ARG A 249 -12.00 5.64 19.32
C ARG A 249 -11.72 4.14 19.46
N MET A 250 -11.76 3.61 20.69
CA MET A 250 -11.69 2.16 20.92
C MET A 250 -12.90 1.42 20.36
N GLU A 251 -14.12 1.93 20.54
CA GLU A 251 -15.32 1.34 19.93
C GLU A 251 -15.22 1.29 18.40
N GLN A 252 -14.73 2.37 17.78
CA GLN A 252 -14.49 2.44 16.35
C GLN A 252 -13.42 1.45 15.88
N ALA A 253 -12.32 1.30 16.63
CA ALA A 253 -11.28 0.33 16.34
C ALA A 253 -11.81 -1.12 16.39
N MET A 254 -12.66 -1.42 17.37
CA MET A 254 -13.33 -2.71 17.48
C MET A 254 -14.30 -2.96 16.32
N ASP A 255 -15.08 -1.95 15.90
CA ASP A 255 -15.91 -2.04 14.70
C ASP A 255 -15.08 -2.38 13.45
N VAL A 256 -13.88 -1.79 13.31
CA VAL A 256 -12.98 -2.04 12.16
C VAL A 256 -12.47 -3.49 12.19
N VAL A 257 -11.82 -3.95 13.25
CA VAL A 257 -11.18 -5.27 13.23
C VAL A 257 -12.18 -6.44 13.21
N LEU A 258 -13.38 -6.24 13.74
CA LEU A 258 -14.40 -7.30 13.77
C LEU A 258 -15.03 -7.57 12.40
N THR A 259 -14.86 -6.70 11.40
CA THR A 259 -15.33 -6.99 10.03
C THR A 259 -14.58 -8.16 9.42
N GLY A 260 -13.31 -8.35 9.79
CA GLY A 260 -12.48 -9.50 9.39
C GLY A 260 -12.87 -10.83 10.06
N LYS A 261 -13.84 -10.82 10.99
CA LYS A 261 -14.30 -12.00 11.76
C LYS A 261 -13.14 -12.80 12.39
N PRO A 262 -12.24 -12.14 13.14
CA PRO A 262 -11.11 -12.80 13.77
C PRO A 262 -11.58 -13.84 14.81
N LYS A 263 -10.74 -14.86 15.04
CA LYS A 263 -10.97 -15.87 16.09
C LYS A 263 -10.67 -15.36 17.49
N ALA A 264 -9.78 -14.36 17.61
CA ALA A 264 -9.47 -13.70 18.88
C ALA A 264 -8.94 -12.28 18.65
N LEU A 265 -9.01 -11.44 19.67
CA LEU A 265 -8.45 -10.08 19.68
C LEU A 265 -7.32 -9.97 20.68
N LEU A 266 -6.24 -9.33 20.26
CA LEU A 266 -5.16 -8.86 21.10
C LEU A 266 -5.15 -7.32 21.11
N ILE A 267 -5.46 -6.73 22.26
CA ILE A 267 -5.45 -5.28 22.43
C ILE A 267 -4.21 -4.92 23.25
N ASN A 268 -3.28 -4.18 22.67
CA ASN A 268 -2.04 -3.79 23.34
C ASN A 268 -1.89 -2.27 23.31
N ILE A 269 -2.29 -1.63 24.41
CA ILE A 269 -2.33 -0.18 24.53
C ILE A 269 -1.39 0.29 25.63
N PHE A 270 -0.53 1.24 25.28
CA PHE A 270 0.24 2.02 26.23
C PHE A 270 -0.44 3.37 26.45
N GLY A 271 -1.20 3.48 27.53
CA GLY A 271 -1.89 4.69 27.99
C GLY A 271 -0.90 5.75 28.47
N GLY A 272 -0.65 6.76 27.63
CA GLY A 272 0.02 7.99 28.03
C GLY A 272 -0.98 8.96 28.67
N ILE A 273 -1.60 9.77 27.81
CA ILE A 273 -2.58 10.80 28.21
C ILE A 273 -3.93 10.16 28.57
N THR A 274 -4.37 9.15 27.81
CA THR A 274 -5.62 8.45 28.07
C THR A 274 -5.46 7.46 29.22
N ARG A 275 -6.42 7.46 30.16
CA ARG A 275 -6.42 6.56 31.31
C ARG A 275 -6.89 5.15 30.93
N CYS A 276 -6.27 4.13 31.53
CA CYS A 276 -6.54 2.74 31.24
C CYS A 276 -7.95 2.28 31.68
N ASP A 277 -8.51 2.88 32.73
CA ASP A 277 -9.87 2.62 33.20
C ASP A 277 -10.94 3.08 32.20
N GLU A 278 -10.76 4.24 31.56
CA GLU A 278 -11.63 4.70 30.48
C GLU A 278 -11.58 3.75 29.27
N ILE A 279 -10.38 3.36 28.84
CA ILE A 279 -10.18 2.38 27.76
C ILE A 279 -10.87 1.05 28.10
N ALA A 280 -10.64 0.53 29.30
CA ALA A 280 -11.25 -0.71 29.78
C ALA A 280 -12.77 -0.64 29.77
N GLN A 281 -13.34 0.47 30.25
CA GLN A 281 -14.78 0.69 30.24
C GLN A 281 -15.35 0.71 28.82
N GLY A 282 -14.64 1.33 27.87
CA GLY A 282 -15.02 1.32 26.45
C GLY A 282 -15.06 -0.09 25.87
N ILE A 283 -14.03 -0.89 26.11
CA ILE A 283 -13.98 -2.29 25.66
C ILE A 283 -15.15 -3.09 26.23
N VAL A 284 -15.42 -2.97 27.54
CA VAL A 284 -16.50 -3.70 28.21
C VAL A 284 -17.89 -3.26 27.70
N ASN A 285 -18.11 -1.95 27.56
CA ASN A 285 -19.38 -1.40 27.06
C ASN A 285 -19.65 -1.87 25.64
N TYR A 286 -18.64 -1.85 24.79
CA TYR A 286 -18.73 -2.31 23.41
C TYR A 286 -19.05 -3.80 23.35
N LYS A 287 -18.30 -4.64 24.08
CA LYS A 287 -18.54 -6.09 24.16
C LYS A 287 -19.98 -6.42 24.57
N LYS A 288 -20.49 -5.74 25.60
CA LYS A 288 -21.86 -5.94 26.11
C LYS A 288 -22.93 -5.46 25.12
N SER A 289 -22.77 -4.27 24.55
CA SER A 289 -23.78 -3.67 23.67
C SER A 289 -23.90 -4.38 22.33
N LYS A 290 -22.80 -4.94 21.81
CA LYS A 290 -22.74 -5.66 20.53
C LYS A 290 -22.87 -7.19 20.68
N GLY A 291 -22.89 -7.71 21.90
CA GLY A 291 -22.96 -9.15 22.15
C GLY A 291 -21.76 -9.91 21.59
N ILE A 292 -20.55 -9.36 21.73
CA ILE A 292 -19.33 -9.94 21.14
C ILE A 292 -18.83 -11.10 21.99
N GLU A 293 -18.76 -12.28 21.37
CA GLU A 293 -18.24 -13.50 22.00
C GLU A 293 -16.78 -13.78 21.65
N VAL A 294 -16.21 -13.05 20.70
CA VAL A 294 -14.81 -13.22 20.29
C VAL A 294 -13.91 -13.04 21.52
N PRO A 295 -13.06 -14.03 21.86
CA PRO A 295 -12.13 -13.93 22.97
C PRO A 295 -11.18 -12.74 22.85
N MET A 296 -10.90 -12.07 23.96
CA MET A 296 -10.06 -10.87 24.00
C MET A 296 -8.99 -11.01 25.08
N VAL A 297 -7.76 -10.70 24.71
CA VAL A 297 -6.64 -10.54 25.65
C VAL A 297 -6.15 -9.10 25.54
N VAL A 298 -6.00 -8.44 26.68
CA VAL A 298 -5.72 -7.01 26.73
C VAL A 298 -4.51 -6.71 27.60
N ARG A 299 -3.51 -6.07 27.00
CA ARG A 299 -2.43 -5.41 27.72
C ARG A 299 -2.73 -3.91 27.80
N LEU A 300 -2.94 -3.42 29.01
CA LEU A 300 -3.03 -1.99 29.31
C LEU A 300 -1.86 -1.61 30.21
N ILE A 301 -1.06 -0.62 29.80
CA ILE A 301 0.01 -0.05 30.62
C ILE A 301 -0.22 1.46 30.70
N GLY A 302 -0.21 2.07 31.90
CA GLY A 302 -0.35 3.53 32.01
C GLY A 302 -1.10 4.05 33.23
N THR A 303 -1.67 5.26 33.10
CA THR A 303 -2.44 5.89 34.18
C THR A 303 -3.69 5.05 34.51
N ASN A 304 -3.92 4.76 35.79
CA ASN A 304 -5.02 3.91 36.29
C ASN A 304 -5.01 2.47 35.73
N GLU A 305 -3.82 1.93 35.46
CA GLU A 305 -3.63 0.56 34.99
C GLU A 305 -4.32 -0.49 35.86
N ASP A 306 -4.13 -0.46 37.18
CA ASP A 306 -4.72 -1.44 38.11
C ASP A 306 -6.26 -1.40 38.08
N GLU A 307 -6.85 -0.21 37.98
CA GLU A 307 -8.30 -0.03 37.89
C GLU A 307 -8.82 -0.55 36.53
N GLY A 308 -8.14 -0.24 35.43
CA GLY A 308 -8.47 -0.77 34.11
C GLY A 308 -8.39 -2.30 34.05
N LYS A 309 -7.33 -2.89 34.59
CA LYS A 309 -7.20 -4.36 34.70
C LYS A 309 -8.33 -4.97 35.50
N LYS A 310 -8.70 -4.36 36.62
CA LYS A 310 -9.83 -4.81 37.44
C LYS A 310 -11.14 -4.78 36.65
N ILE A 311 -11.43 -3.69 35.94
CA ILE A 311 -12.63 -3.55 35.09
C ILE A 311 -12.68 -4.67 34.04
N LEU A 312 -11.57 -4.98 33.39
CA LEU A 312 -11.49 -6.04 32.38
C LEU A 312 -11.71 -7.44 32.98
N ASN A 313 -10.98 -7.75 34.06
CA ASN A 313 -11.03 -9.06 34.71
C ASN A 313 -12.42 -9.35 35.31
N ASP A 314 -13.06 -8.36 35.92
CA ASP A 314 -14.44 -8.45 36.46
C ASP A 314 -15.48 -8.74 35.35
N ASN A 315 -15.13 -8.53 34.08
CA ASN A 315 -15.98 -8.78 32.90
C ASN A 315 -15.45 -9.92 32.01
N CYS A 316 -14.65 -10.83 32.57
CA CYS A 316 -14.11 -12.01 31.88
C CYS A 316 -13.31 -11.65 30.61
N ILE A 317 -12.52 -10.58 30.68
CA ILE A 317 -11.54 -10.21 29.65
C ILE A 317 -10.17 -10.32 30.30
N ALA A 318 -9.30 -11.19 29.77
CA ALA A 318 -7.99 -11.44 30.35
C ALA A 318 -7.11 -10.20 30.18
N SER A 319 -6.63 -9.63 31.30
CA SER A 319 -5.64 -8.56 31.27
C SER A 319 -4.36 -8.95 32.01
N LEU A 320 -3.24 -8.96 31.28
CA LEU A 320 -1.93 -9.43 31.76
C LEU A 320 -0.87 -8.31 31.60
N ASP A 321 0.23 -8.44 32.35
CA ASP A 321 1.23 -7.38 32.48
C ASP A 321 2.18 -7.31 31.28
N SER A 322 2.65 -8.47 30.81
CA SER A 322 3.64 -8.54 29.75
C SER A 322 3.01 -8.79 28.39
N MET A 323 3.64 -8.24 27.34
CA MET A 323 3.23 -8.49 25.95
C MET A 323 3.34 -9.98 25.62
N GLU A 324 4.39 -10.63 26.11
CA GLU A 324 4.64 -12.05 25.93
C GLU A 324 3.52 -12.93 26.50
N ASP A 325 3.07 -12.64 27.73
CA ASP A 325 2.00 -13.41 28.36
C ASP A 325 0.67 -13.20 27.65
N CYS A 326 0.38 -11.96 27.22
CA CYS A 326 -0.80 -11.67 26.42
C CYS A 326 -0.81 -12.43 25.09
N VAL A 327 0.34 -12.44 24.40
CA VAL A 327 0.50 -13.16 23.15
C VAL A 327 0.34 -14.67 23.34
N LYS A 328 1.01 -15.26 24.34
CA LYS A 328 0.86 -16.69 24.66
C LYS A 328 -0.58 -17.06 24.96
N ALA A 329 -1.28 -16.22 25.73
CA ALA A 329 -2.68 -16.42 26.06
C ALA A 329 -3.58 -16.38 24.82
N VAL A 330 -3.47 -15.35 23.97
CA VAL A 330 -4.33 -15.22 22.79
C VAL A 330 -4.07 -16.33 21.77
N VAL A 331 -2.81 -16.73 21.59
CA VAL A 331 -2.44 -17.87 20.72
C VAL A 331 -3.00 -19.18 21.27
N GLY A 332 -2.97 -19.37 22.58
CA GLY A 332 -3.55 -20.55 23.23
C GLY A 332 -5.07 -20.66 23.09
N VAL A 333 -5.78 -19.57 22.85
CA VAL A 333 -7.23 -19.55 22.63
C VAL A 333 -7.62 -19.93 21.20
N VAL A 334 -6.74 -19.65 20.23
CA VAL A 334 -7.00 -19.89 18.80
C VAL A 334 -6.56 -21.29 18.33
N LYS A 335 -5.63 -21.92 19.06
CA LYS A 335 -5.20 -23.31 18.82
C LYS A 335 -6.21 -24.33 19.35
#